data_AF-X0UFW4-F1
#
_entry.id   AF-X0UFW4-F1
#
_cell.length_a   1.000
_cell.length_b   1.000
_cell.length_c   1.000
_cell.angle_alpha   90.00
_cell.angle_beta   90.00
_cell.angle_gamma   90.00
#
_symmetry.space_group_name_H-M   'P 1'
#
loop_
_entity.id
_entity.type
_entity.pdbx_description
1 polymer ?
#
loop_
_entity_poly.entity_id
_entity_poly.type
_entity_poly.pdbx_seq_one_letter_code
_entity_poly.pdbx_strand_id
1 'polypeptide(L)'
;GPVLRGSGVKWDIRKAAPYSIYDRFQFDIPTGSVGDTYDRYRVKIQEMRQSVRIIKQAMEQLPPGEVRSEVPHLLHPPVGEAYGHIEAPKGELGFYLVSDNSIAPYRFHVRAPTLINLTALRDMMIGWKIADAVIIFGSIDICLAEVDR
;
A
#
# COMPACT_ATOMS: atom_id res chain seq x y z
N GLY A 1 -5.97 2.15 -0.02
CA GLY A 1 -5.64 1.60 1.30
C GLY A 1 -6.86 1.47 2.20
N PRO A 2 -6.75 0.76 3.33
CA PRO A 2 -7.89 0.41 4.18
C PRO A 2 -8.66 1.60 4.77
N VAL A 3 -7.99 2.73 5.03
CA VAL A 3 -8.63 3.96 5.54
C VAL A 3 -9.63 4.53 4.52
N LEU A 4 -9.21 4.63 3.26
CA LEU A 4 -10.03 5.09 2.14
C LEU A 4 -11.16 4.09 1.83
N ARG A 5 -10.84 2.80 1.77
CA ARG A 5 -11.81 1.72 1.50
C ARG A 5 -12.85 1.58 2.61
N GLY A 6 -12.46 1.76 3.88
CA GLY A 6 -13.37 1.78 5.02
C GLY A 6 -14.42 2.87 4.91
N SER A 7 -14.09 3.99 4.25
CA SER A 7 -15.00 5.12 4.00
C SER A 7 -15.87 4.95 2.75
N GLY A 8 -15.97 3.73 2.21
CA GLY A 8 -16.82 3.40 1.06
C GLY A 8 -16.21 3.67 -0.32
N VAL A 9 -14.98 4.19 -0.39
CA VAL A 9 -14.33 4.49 -1.67
C VAL A 9 -13.70 3.23 -2.25
N LYS A 10 -14.22 2.76 -3.38
CA LYS A 10 -13.75 1.57 -4.10
C LYS A 10 -12.46 1.85 -4.89
N TRP A 11 -11.35 2.01 -4.18
CA TRP A 11 -10.03 2.29 -4.77
C TRP A 11 -8.97 1.28 -4.32
N ASP A 12 -8.23 0.76 -5.31
CA ASP A 12 -7.11 -0.16 -5.11
C ASP A 12 -6.18 -0.09 -6.32
N ILE A 13 -4.89 0.23 -6.10
CA ILE A 13 -3.91 0.37 -7.19
C ILE A 13 -3.77 -0.93 -7.97
N ARG A 14 -3.89 -2.10 -7.33
CA ARG A 14 -3.74 -3.41 -7.99
C ARG A 14 -4.77 -3.65 -9.08
N LYS A 15 -5.90 -2.93 -9.06
CA LYS A 15 -6.92 -2.94 -10.12
C LYS A 15 -6.90 -1.68 -10.99
N ALA A 16 -6.69 -0.50 -10.40
CA ALA A 16 -6.74 0.77 -11.14
C ALA A 16 -5.51 1.01 -12.02
N ALA A 17 -4.33 0.63 -11.53
CA ALA A 17 -3.06 0.66 -12.26
C ALA A 17 -2.28 -0.63 -11.94
N PRO A 18 -2.69 -1.78 -12.51
CA PRO A 18 -2.10 -3.07 -12.19
C PRO A 18 -0.60 -3.08 -12.45
N TYR A 19 0.15 -3.66 -11.52
CA TYR A 19 1.58 -3.90 -11.63
C TYR A 19 1.88 -5.38 -11.47
N SER A 20 3.08 -5.80 -11.90
CA SER A 20 3.48 -7.20 -11.93
C SER A 20 2.48 -8.06 -12.73
N ILE A 21 1.71 -8.93 -12.08
CA ILE A 21 0.73 -9.82 -12.70
C ILE A 21 -0.64 -9.78 -12.00
N TYR A 22 -0.94 -8.69 -11.28
CA TYR A 22 -2.20 -8.56 -10.54
C TYR A 22 -3.44 -8.51 -11.45
N ASP A 23 -3.26 -8.15 -12.72
CA ASP A 23 -4.28 -8.16 -13.76
C ASP A 23 -4.86 -9.55 -14.05
N ARG A 24 -4.11 -10.62 -13.74
CA ARG A 24 -4.53 -12.01 -13.98
C ARG A 24 -5.37 -12.60 -12.85
N PHE A 25 -5.34 -12.00 -11.67
CA PHE A 25 -6.00 -12.55 -10.47
C PHE A 25 -7.42 -12.01 -10.29
N GLN A 26 -8.33 -12.90 -9.95
CA GLN A 26 -9.72 -12.58 -9.63
C GLN A 26 -9.87 -12.39 -8.11
N PHE A 27 -10.03 -11.15 -7.68
CA PHE A 27 -10.28 -10.80 -6.27
C PHE A 27 -11.21 -9.60 -6.17
N ASP A 28 -11.84 -9.42 -5.03
CA ASP A 28 -12.76 -8.31 -4.78
C ASP A 28 -12.11 -7.21 -3.95
N ILE A 29 -12.52 -5.96 -4.16
CA ILE A 29 -12.09 -4.82 -3.34
C ILE A 29 -13.11 -4.65 -2.21
N PRO A 30 -12.79 -5.00 -0.95
CA PRO A 30 -13.70 -4.78 0.16
C PRO A 30 -13.81 -3.30 0.48
N THR A 31 -15.03 -2.83 0.70
CA THR A 31 -15.33 -1.45 1.12
C THR A 31 -16.19 -1.45 2.37
N GLY A 32 -16.02 -0.45 3.22
CA GLY A 32 -16.95 -0.14 4.30
C GLY A 32 -18.14 0.67 3.80
N SER A 33 -19.00 1.09 4.73
CA SER A 33 -20.22 1.84 4.41
C SER A 33 -20.40 3.09 5.28
N VAL A 34 -19.94 3.04 6.52
CA VAL A 34 -20.06 4.09 7.53
C VAL A 34 -18.75 4.87 7.67
N GLY A 35 -17.59 4.23 7.47
CA GLY A 35 -16.28 4.89 7.65
C GLY A 35 -15.75 4.86 9.08
N ASP A 36 -16.32 4.02 9.95
CA ASP A 36 -15.88 3.88 11.33
C ASP A 36 -14.66 2.93 11.47
N THR A 37 -14.20 2.76 12.71
CA THR A 37 -13.10 1.83 13.02
C THR A 37 -13.48 0.37 12.75
N TYR A 38 -14.76 0.03 12.90
CA TYR A 38 -15.23 -1.34 12.67
C TYR A 38 -15.18 -1.70 11.19
N ASP A 39 -15.57 -0.78 10.30
CA ASP A 39 -15.44 -0.92 8.85
C ASP A 39 -13.98 -1.10 8.43
N ARG A 40 -13.06 -0.29 8.98
CA ARG A 40 -11.61 -0.45 8.72
C ARG A 40 -11.10 -1.83 9.15
N TYR A 41 -11.54 -2.31 10.32
CA TYR A 41 -11.23 -3.66 10.78
C TYR A 41 -11.80 -4.73 9.83
N ARG A 42 -13.08 -4.62 9.44
CA ARG A 42 -13.74 -5.56 8.54
C ARG A 42 -13.07 -5.60 7.17
N VAL A 43 -12.71 -4.44 6.60
CA VAL A 43 -11.96 -4.33 5.35
C VAL A 43 -10.67 -5.13 5.44
N LYS A 44 -9.87 -4.98 6.50
CA LYS A 44 -8.63 -5.75 6.69
C LYS A 44 -8.86 -7.25 6.77
N ILE A 45 -9.89 -7.69 7.51
CA ILE A 45 -10.25 -9.12 7.58
C ILE A 45 -10.60 -9.65 6.18
N GLN A 46 -11.37 -8.89 5.40
CA GLN A 46 -11.73 -9.31 4.04
C GLN A 46 -10.52 -9.29 3.10
N GLU A 47 -9.63 -8.30 3.22
CA GLU A 47 -8.38 -8.27 2.47
C GLU A 47 -7.52 -9.50 2.73
N MET A 48 -7.41 -9.98 3.98
CA MET A 48 -6.72 -11.24 4.28
C MET A 48 -7.36 -12.43 3.55
N ARG A 49 -8.69 -12.51 3.48
CA ARG A 49 -9.38 -13.55 2.72
C ARG A 49 -9.12 -13.45 1.21
N GLN A 50 -9.12 -12.23 0.67
CA GLN A 50 -8.81 -12.01 -0.75
C GLN A 50 -7.33 -12.31 -1.06
N SER A 51 -6.41 -12.01 -0.14
CA SER A 51 -5.00 -12.40 -0.26
C SER A 51 -4.83 -13.91 -0.34
N VAL A 52 -5.53 -14.68 0.51
CA VAL A 52 -5.55 -16.15 0.41
C VAL A 52 -6.11 -16.62 -0.94
N ARG A 53 -7.17 -15.97 -1.45
CA ARG A 53 -7.74 -16.27 -2.77
C ARG A 53 -6.75 -16.00 -3.91
N ILE A 54 -5.97 -14.92 -3.83
CA ILE A 54 -4.91 -14.59 -4.80
C ILE A 54 -3.80 -15.65 -4.73
N ILE A 55 -3.35 -16.01 -3.53
CA ILE A 55 -2.29 -17.02 -3.33
C ILE A 55 -2.70 -18.36 -3.95
N LYS A 56 -3.94 -18.81 -3.75
CA LYS A 56 -4.46 -20.05 -4.36
C LYS A 56 -4.41 -20.01 -5.89
N GLN A 57 -4.85 -18.92 -6.49
CA GLN A 57 -4.78 -18.74 -7.95
C GLN A 57 -3.34 -18.68 -8.47
N ALA A 58 -2.44 -18.02 -7.73
CA ALA A 58 -1.03 -17.94 -8.08
C ALA A 58 -0.35 -19.31 -8.03
N MET A 59 -0.71 -20.16 -7.06
CA MET A 59 -0.21 -21.53 -6.97
C MET A 59 -0.69 -22.40 -8.13
N GLU A 60 -1.94 -22.26 -8.56
CA GLU A 60 -2.50 -23.00 -9.70
C GLU A 60 -1.87 -22.58 -11.03
N GLN A 61 -1.47 -21.31 -11.16
CA GLN A 61 -0.94 -20.72 -12.40
C GLN A 61 0.58 -20.59 -12.41
N LEU A 62 1.28 -21.19 -11.45
CA LEU A 62 2.73 -21.00 -11.28
C LEU A 62 3.48 -21.57 -12.49
N PRO A 63 4.10 -20.72 -13.35
CA PRO A 63 4.85 -21.23 -14.49
C PRO A 63 6.22 -21.73 -14.02
N PRO A 64 6.78 -22.78 -14.66
CA PRO A 64 8.20 -23.08 -14.52
C PRO A 64 9.01 -21.98 -15.22
N GLY A 65 10.24 -21.75 -14.77
CA GLY A 65 11.14 -20.79 -15.41
C GLY A 65 12.15 -20.18 -14.45
N GLU A 66 12.95 -19.27 -14.99
CA GLU A 66 13.91 -18.50 -14.20
C GLU A 66 13.21 -17.44 -13.35
N VAL A 67 13.71 -17.27 -12.13
CA VAL A 67 13.14 -16.34 -11.14
C VAL A 67 13.87 -14.99 -11.08
N ARG A 68 14.97 -14.85 -11.82
CA ARG A 68 15.81 -13.64 -11.84
C ARG A 68 16.18 -13.32 -13.29
N SER A 69 15.99 -12.07 -13.67
CA SER A 69 16.53 -11.55 -14.92
C SER A 69 18.05 -11.41 -14.83
N GLU A 70 18.75 -11.65 -15.94
CA GLU A 70 20.16 -11.29 -16.08
C GLU A 70 20.31 -9.77 -16.14
N VAL A 71 20.78 -9.19 -15.04
CA VAL A 71 21.07 -7.76 -14.94
C VAL A 71 22.52 -7.55 -14.51
N PRO A 72 23.21 -6.52 -15.02
CA PRO A 72 24.56 -6.19 -14.56
C PRO A 72 24.61 -5.99 -13.04
N HIS A 73 25.70 -6.40 -12.38
CA HIS A 73 25.89 -6.14 -10.95
C HIS A 73 25.96 -4.64 -10.61
N LEU A 74 26.51 -3.84 -11.54
CA LEU A 74 26.55 -2.39 -11.44
C LEU A 74 25.61 -1.81 -12.50
N LEU A 75 24.51 -1.24 -12.04
CA LEU A 75 23.54 -0.57 -12.89
C LEU A 75 23.83 0.95 -12.83
N HIS A 76 23.91 1.56 -14.01
CA HIS A 76 23.91 3.02 -14.18
C HIS A 76 22.55 3.39 -14.79
N PRO A 77 21.55 3.78 -13.97
CA PRO A 77 20.26 4.17 -14.49
C PRO A 77 20.39 5.43 -15.35
N PRO A 78 19.59 5.58 -16.43
CA PRO A 78 19.63 6.78 -17.25
C PRO A 78 19.24 8.02 -16.43
N VAL A 79 19.79 9.18 -16.80
CA VAL A 79 19.46 10.46 -16.18
C VAL A 79 17.95 10.71 -16.30
N GLY A 80 17.31 11.02 -15.19
CA GLY A 80 15.87 11.30 -15.15
C GLY A 80 15.26 11.11 -13.78
N GLU A 81 13.94 11.24 -13.72
CA GLU A 81 13.13 11.04 -12.53
C GLU A 81 12.06 9.97 -12.78
N ALA A 82 11.74 9.21 -11.73
CA ALA A 82 10.70 8.19 -11.78
C ALA A 82 9.92 8.15 -10.46
N TYR A 83 8.61 7.98 -10.58
CA TYR A 83 7.73 7.68 -9.45
C TYR A 83 7.10 6.31 -9.66
N GLY A 84 7.44 5.36 -8.79
CA GLY A 84 6.81 4.05 -8.73
C GLY A 84 5.95 3.94 -7.48
N HIS A 85 4.76 3.36 -7.59
CA HIS A 85 3.88 3.17 -6.43
C HIS A 85 3.22 1.79 -6.44
N ILE A 86 2.93 1.29 -5.25
CA ILE A 86 2.27 -0.01 -5.03
C ILE A 86 1.17 0.11 -3.99
N GLU A 87 0.24 -0.84 -3.96
CA GLU A 87 -0.71 -0.98 -2.86
C GLU A 87 -0.08 -1.79 -1.72
N ALA A 88 0.57 -1.12 -0.77
CA ALA A 88 1.00 -1.75 0.46
C ALA A 88 -0.23 -2.03 1.38
N PRO A 89 -0.12 -2.93 2.37
CA PRO A 89 -1.24 -3.25 3.27
C PRO A 89 -1.80 -2.02 4.02
N LYS A 90 -0.98 -0.99 4.21
CA LYS A 90 -1.34 0.26 4.91
C LYS A 90 -1.90 1.33 3.96
N GLY A 91 -1.77 1.12 2.65
CA GLY A 91 -2.19 2.05 1.60
C GLY A 91 -1.15 2.19 0.51
N GLU A 92 -1.28 3.25 -0.28
CA GLU A 92 -0.36 3.52 -1.38
C GLU A 92 1.05 3.84 -0.85
N LEU A 93 2.03 3.03 -1.21
CA LEU A 93 3.43 3.25 -0.91
C LEU A 93 4.13 3.66 -2.20
N GLY A 94 4.72 4.86 -2.19
CA GLY A 94 5.39 5.44 -3.35
C GLY A 94 6.89 5.61 -3.14
N PHE A 95 7.65 5.49 -4.22
CA PHE A 95 9.08 5.71 -4.29
C PHE A 95 9.36 6.71 -5.42
N TYR A 96 9.94 7.83 -5.05
CA TYR A 96 10.41 8.86 -5.98
C TYR A 96 11.93 8.80 -6.06
N LEU A 97 12.45 8.57 -7.26
CA LEU A 97 13.88 8.46 -7.52
C LEU A 97 14.30 9.49 -8.57
N VAL A 98 15.47 10.07 -8.37
CA VAL A 98 16.18 10.89 -9.37
C VAL A 98 17.54 10.26 -9.60
N SER A 99 17.88 10.04 -10.87
CA SER A 99 19.18 9.54 -11.30
C SER A 99 19.93 10.60 -12.11
N ASP A 100 21.23 10.68 -11.86
CA ASP A 100 22.22 11.49 -12.55
C ASP A 100 23.23 10.61 -13.33
N ASN A 101 22.85 9.37 -13.66
CA ASN A 101 23.71 8.34 -14.26
C ASN A 101 24.81 7.79 -13.32
N SER A 102 24.79 8.16 -12.04
CA SER A 102 25.59 7.52 -10.99
C SER A 102 25.02 6.16 -10.59
N ILE A 103 25.84 5.37 -9.88
CA ILE A 103 25.46 4.08 -9.30
C ILE A 103 24.49 4.30 -8.11
N ALA A 104 24.64 5.43 -7.41
CA ALA A 104 23.78 5.81 -6.30
C ALA A 104 22.67 6.75 -6.78
N PRO A 105 21.45 6.68 -6.20
CA PRO A 105 20.40 7.62 -6.53
C PRO A 105 20.81 9.03 -6.09
N TYR A 106 20.68 10.01 -6.99
CA TYR A 106 20.87 11.42 -6.67
C TYR A 106 19.87 11.88 -5.60
N ARG A 107 18.62 11.45 -5.74
CA ARG A 107 17.57 11.64 -4.73
C ARG A 107 16.72 10.39 -4.62
N PHE A 108 16.41 10.04 -3.38
CA PHE A 108 15.47 8.98 -3.04
C PHE A 108 14.49 9.51 -1.99
N HIS A 109 13.20 9.49 -2.31
CA HIS A 109 12.16 9.92 -1.39
C HIS A 109 11.03 8.89 -1.36
N VAL A 110 10.61 8.51 -0.16
CA VAL A 110 9.55 7.51 0.03
C VAL A 110 8.29 8.18 0.55
N ARG A 111 7.21 8.05 -0.22
CA ARG A 111 5.86 8.48 0.17
C ARG A 111 5.23 7.38 1.01
N ALA A 112 5.35 7.49 2.33
CA ALA A 112 4.76 6.56 3.29
C ALA A 112 3.22 6.70 3.34
N PRO A 113 2.44 5.60 3.28
CA PRO A 113 1.00 5.67 3.48
C PRO A 113 0.64 6.09 4.92
N THR A 114 1.45 5.67 5.90
CA THR A 114 1.20 5.90 7.33
C THR A 114 1.30 7.37 7.73
N LEU A 115 2.25 8.11 7.16
CA LEU A 115 2.38 9.56 7.40
C LEU A 115 1.12 10.29 6.95
N ILE A 116 0.55 9.91 5.80
CA ILE A 116 -0.67 10.52 5.26
C ILE A 116 -1.87 10.14 6.13
N ASN A 117 -1.99 8.87 6.51
CA ASN A 117 -3.06 8.44 7.43
C ASN A 117 -2.99 9.20 8.78
N LEU A 118 -1.77 9.47 9.29
CA LEU A 118 -1.57 10.20 10.54
C LEU A 118 -2.08 11.65 10.46
N THR A 119 -2.02 12.31 9.30
CA THR A 119 -2.53 13.69 9.16
C THR A 119 -4.03 13.80 9.45
N ALA A 120 -4.80 12.76 9.15
CA ALA A 120 -6.24 12.71 9.41
C ALA A 120 -6.59 12.41 10.89
N LEU A 121 -5.62 11.97 11.70
CA LEU A 121 -5.87 11.52 13.07
C LEU A 121 -6.51 12.60 13.93
N ARG A 122 -6.04 13.85 13.82
CA ARG A 122 -6.56 14.98 14.60
C ARG A 122 -8.07 15.10 14.39
N ASP A 123 -8.51 15.15 13.14
CA ASP A 123 -9.91 15.36 12.81
C ASP A 123 -10.77 14.16 13.20
N MET A 124 -10.22 12.94 13.08
CA MET A 124 -10.89 11.71 13.53
C MET A 124 -11.11 11.66 15.05
N MET A 125 -10.28 12.35 15.84
CA MET A 125 -10.37 12.34 17.31
C MET A 125 -11.32 13.39 17.89
N ILE A 126 -11.70 14.41 17.13
CA ILE A 126 -12.58 15.49 17.61
C ILE A 126 -13.96 14.91 17.97
N GLY A 127 -14.43 15.20 19.19
CA GLY A 127 -15.74 14.75 19.69
C GLY A 127 -15.74 13.39 20.39
N TRP A 128 -14.59 12.71 20.48
CA TRP A 128 -14.45 11.40 21.12
C TRP A 128 -13.74 11.47 22.49
N LYS A 129 -13.83 10.39 23.27
CA LYS A 129 -13.16 10.29 24.58
C LYS A 129 -11.69 9.93 24.41
N ILE A 130 -10.90 10.19 25.45
CA ILE A 130 -9.48 9.78 25.50
C ILE A 130 -9.33 8.26 25.31
N ALA A 131 -10.27 7.47 25.83
CA ALA A 131 -10.25 6.01 25.63
C ALA A 131 -10.40 5.60 24.15
N ASP A 132 -11.18 6.36 23.39
CA ASP A 132 -11.41 6.10 21.95
C ASP A 132 -10.19 6.47 21.11
N ALA A 133 -9.33 7.38 21.60
CA ALA A 133 -8.11 7.81 20.91
C ALA A 133 -7.21 6.61 20.55
N VAL A 134 -7.06 5.65 21.47
CA VAL A 134 -6.23 4.45 21.25
C VAL A 134 -6.82 3.57 20.14
N ILE A 135 -8.14 3.44 20.10
CA ILE A 135 -8.85 2.64 19.10
C ILE A 135 -8.77 3.32 17.73
N ILE A 136 -9.01 4.63 17.66
CA ILE A 136 -8.92 5.42 16.42
C ILE A 136 -7.49 5.36 15.88
N PHE A 137 -6.49 5.58 16.73
CA PHE A 137 -5.07 5.50 16.39
C PHE A 137 -4.68 4.11 15.85
N GLY A 138 -5.11 3.04 16.52
CA GLY A 138 -4.86 1.67 16.07
C GLY A 138 -5.55 1.35 14.73
N SER A 139 -6.71 1.95 14.47
CA SER A 139 -7.50 1.67 13.26
C SER A 139 -6.85 2.15 11.96
N ILE A 140 -6.03 3.21 12.02
CA ILE A 140 -5.31 3.77 10.87
C ILE A 140 -3.92 3.15 10.65
N ASP A 141 -3.53 2.21 11.52
CA ASP A 141 -2.41 1.28 11.34
C ASP A 141 -1.06 1.93 11.09
N ILE A 142 -0.69 2.84 12.01
CA ILE A 142 0.55 3.60 11.94
C ILE A 142 1.76 2.73 12.28
N CYS A 143 2.84 2.95 11.54
CA CYS A 143 4.18 2.50 11.89
C CYS A 143 5.07 3.74 12.02
N LEU A 144 5.60 4.02 13.22
CA LEU A 144 6.37 5.25 13.47
C LEU A 144 7.67 5.30 12.68
N ALA A 145 8.31 4.16 12.43
CA ALA A 145 9.48 4.08 11.56
C ALA A 145 9.18 4.49 10.10
N GLU A 146 7.91 4.39 9.68
CA GLU A 146 7.51 4.87 8.36
C GLU A 146 7.25 6.39 8.32
N VAL A 147 6.94 6.98 9.47
CA VAL A 147 6.57 8.40 9.61
C VAL A 147 7.82 9.27 9.79
N ASP A 148 8.81 8.77 10.52
CA ASP A 148 10.02 9.50 10.97
C ASP A 148 11.17 9.54 9.93
N ARG A 149 10.86 9.40 8.64
CA ARG A 149 11.86 9.24 7.57
C ARG A 149 12.36 10.55 6.98
#